data_AF-A0A7V3SZG5-F1
#
_entry.id   AF-A0A7V3SZG5-F1
#
_cell.length_a   1.000
_cell.length_b   1.000
_cell.length_c   1.000
_cell.angle_alpha   90.00
_cell.angle_beta   90.00
_cell.angle_gamma   90.00
#
_symmetry.space_group_name_H-M   'P 1'
#
loop_
_entity.id
_entity.type
_entity.pdbx_description
1 polymer ?
#
loop_
_entity_poly.entity_id
_entity_poly.type
_entity_poly.pdbx_seq_one_letter_code
_entity_poly.pdbx_strand_id
1 'polypeptide(L)'
;GPYTNRNTAERALQGIKECCGILCAGGSRKASYCLNYSLGLCIGMCTGSIPTEQYSSIINQIIELLRGTDKTILNMMQSAMNSAAEKLDFENAAKFRDYISAVSSLIGKAKVVEYTRENKNIVVLERLDDSSLKFFLIKGNKVLYSEKHAAGDYDIEKVKQILKSNILTCFSGGNAAASIEVGSEDIDESQIIYSYLNSKSSSCRHVIIPGRWLDASCGYKLDNAINRLFLTESI
;
A
#
# COMPACT_ATOMS: atom_id res chain seq x y z
N GLY A 1 -5.17 -10.83 13.17
CA GLY A 1 -5.69 -9.96 12.09
C GLY A 1 -4.58 -9.01 11.64
N PRO A 2 -4.55 -8.58 10.37
CA PRO A 2 -3.40 -7.91 9.74
C PRO A 2 -3.21 -6.44 10.17
N TYR A 3 -3.68 -6.04 11.36
CA TYR A 3 -3.53 -4.68 11.86
C TYR A 3 -2.88 -4.71 13.23
N THR A 4 -1.75 -4.04 13.36
CA THR A 4 -0.95 -4.02 14.59
C THR A 4 -1.63 -3.30 15.76
N ASN A 5 -2.58 -2.40 15.48
CA ASN A 5 -3.33 -1.68 16.51
C ASN A 5 -4.82 -1.60 16.17
N ARG A 6 -5.64 -2.32 16.96
CA ARG A 6 -7.10 -2.32 16.87
C ARG A 6 -7.69 -0.91 16.96
N ASN A 7 -7.17 -0.08 17.87
CA ASN A 7 -7.69 1.26 18.11
C ASN A 7 -7.49 2.15 16.88
N THR A 8 -6.38 1.99 16.15
CA THR A 8 -6.15 2.76 14.91
C THR A 8 -7.17 2.36 13.84
N ALA A 9 -7.43 1.07 13.67
CA ALA A 9 -8.42 0.59 12.70
C ALA A 9 -9.84 1.02 13.05
N GLU A 10 -10.23 0.93 14.33
CA GLU A 10 -11.54 1.39 14.81
C GLU A 10 -11.70 2.90 14.67
N ARG A 11 -10.66 3.69 15.00
CA ARG A 11 -10.67 5.16 14.80
C ARG A 11 -10.76 5.54 13.33
N ALA A 12 -10.05 4.85 12.44
CA ALA A 12 -10.14 5.08 11.01
C ALA A 12 -11.56 4.80 10.50
N LEU A 13 -12.15 3.67 10.88
CA LEU A 13 -13.51 3.29 10.51
C LEU A 13 -14.54 4.29 11.05
N GLN A 14 -14.36 4.74 12.30
CA GLN A 14 -15.21 5.76 12.92
C GLN A 14 -15.15 7.07 12.14
N GLY A 15 -13.95 7.54 11.79
CA GLY A 15 -13.75 8.74 10.99
C GLY A 15 -14.44 8.64 9.63
N ILE A 16 -14.25 7.52 8.91
CA ILE A 16 -14.90 7.29 7.61
C ILE A 16 -16.42 7.33 7.76
N LYS A 17 -16.98 6.60 8.74
CA LYS A 17 -18.43 6.57 8.97
C LYS A 17 -19.01 7.94 9.29
N GLU A 18 -18.30 8.71 10.11
CA GLU A 18 -18.72 10.06 10.52
C GLU A 18 -18.66 11.03 9.34
N CYS A 19 -17.55 11.06 8.59
CA CYS A 19 -17.38 11.93 7.43
C CYS A 19 -18.38 11.63 6.30
N CYS A 20 -18.71 10.36 6.09
CA CYS A 20 -19.65 9.92 5.07
C CYS A 20 -21.12 9.93 5.55
N GLY A 21 -21.37 10.29 6.82
CA GLY A 21 -22.72 10.33 7.38
C GLY A 21 -23.40 8.95 7.44
N ILE A 22 -22.66 7.86 7.65
CA ILE A 22 -23.23 6.49 7.71
C ILE A 22 -23.15 5.90 9.13
N LEU A 23 -23.02 6.75 10.14
CA LEU A 23 -22.86 6.34 11.53
C LEU A 23 -24.21 5.92 12.15
N CYS A 24 -24.67 4.73 11.77
CA CYS A 24 -25.95 4.20 12.21
C CYS A 24 -25.87 3.58 13.62
N ALA A 25 -26.86 3.87 14.47
CA ALA A 25 -26.97 3.31 15.83
C ALA A 25 -27.53 1.87 15.87
N GLY A 26 -27.99 1.34 14.74
CA GLY A 26 -28.52 -0.03 14.62
C GLY A 26 -29.93 -0.25 15.17
N GLY A 27 -30.69 -1.11 14.49
CA GLY A 27 -31.65 -2.03 15.14
C GLY A 27 -33.07 -1.57 15.48
N SER A 28 -33.50 -0.35 15.20
CA SER A 28 -34.86 0.07 15.56
C SER A 28 -35.53 0.90 14.46
N ARG A 29 -36.41 0.27 13.68
CA ARG A 29 -37.46 0.96 12.91
C ARG A 29 -38.50 1.52 13.88
N LYS A 30 -38.11 2.50 14.71
CA LYS A 30 -39.06 3.29 15.49
C LYS A 30 -39.39 4.54 14.69
N ALA A 31 -40.62 5.00 14.80
CA ALA A 31 -41.15 6.15 14.07
C ALA A 31 -40.43 7.49 14.32
N SER A 32 -39.47 7.53 15.26
CA SER A 32 -38.68 8.71 15.62
C SER A 32 -37.27 8.66 15.05
N TYR A 33 -36.79 9.81 14.56
CA TYR A 33 -35.38 10.00 14.19
C TYR A 33 -34.45 9.65 15.36
N CYS A 34 -33.34 8.95 15.06
CA CYS A 34 -32.33 8.62 16.07
C CYS A 34 -31.39 9.82 16.31
N LEU A 35 -30.70 9.81 17.46
CA LEU A 35 -29.76 10.88 17.82
C LEU A 35 -28.71 11.14 16.73
N ASN A 36 -28.15 10.09 16.14
CA ASN A 36 -27.14 10.25 15.09
C ASN A 36 -27.69 10.93 13.83
N TYR A 37 -28.96 10.71 13.49
CA TYR A 37 -29.62 11.42 12.40
C TYR A 37 -29.84 12.89 12.77
N SER A 38 -30.34 13.16 13.98
CA SER A 38 -30.56 14.53 14.47
C SER A 38 -29.28 15.35 14.58
N LEU A 39 -28.14 14.70 14.82
CA LEU A 39 -26.82 15.32 14.85
C LEU A 39 -26.13 15.40 13.47
N GLY A 40 -26.77 14.90 12.41
CA GLY A 40 -26.21 14.88 11.04
C GLY A 40 -25.09 13.85 10.80
N LEU A 41 -24.88 12.92 11.74
CA LEU A 41 -23.87 11.85 11.65
C LEU A 41 -24.36 10.62 10.85
N CYS A 42 -25.66 10.56 10.58
CA CYS A 42 -26.30 9.49 9.83
C CYS A 42 -27.26 10.08 8.79
N ILE A 43 -27.19 9.60 7.56
CA ILE A 43 -28.11 9.95 6.48
C ILE A 43 -29.54 9.41 6.74
N GLY A 44 -29.72 8.48 7.67
CA GLY A 44 -31.06 8.03 8.08
C GLY A 44 -31.72 7.08 7.08
N MET A 45 -30.96 6.20 6.41
CA MET A 45 -31.52 5.18 5.50
C MET A 45 -32.71 4.40 6.11
N CYS A 46 -32.72 4.19 7.43
CA CYS A 46 -33.81 3.51 8.13
C CYS A 46 -35.18 4.21 8.04
N THR A 47 -35.24 5.49 7.67
CA THR A 47 -36.48 6.26 7.50
C THR A 47 -37.07 6.12 6.09
N GLY A 48 -36.35 5.50 5.14
CA GLY A 48 -36.77 5.37 3.75
C GLY A 48 -36.73 6.69 2.95
N SER A 49 -36.20 7.77 3.53
CA SER A 49 -36.18 9.11 2.92
C SER A 49 -35.07 9.31 1.88
N ILE A 50 -34.18 8.33 1.71
CA ILE A 50 -32.99 8.44 0.87
C ILE A 50 -32.97 7.35 -0.20
N PRO A 51 -32.68 7.69 -1.47
CA PRO A 51 -32.53 6.72 -2.54
C PRO A 51 -31.37 5.75 -2.27
N THR A 52 -31.60 4.46 -2.56
CA THR A 52 -30.59 3.41 -2.44
C THR A 52 -29.34 3.69 -3.28
N GLU A 53 -29.45 4.44 -4.39
CA GLU A 53 -28.31 4.83 -5.22
C GLU A 53 -27.33 5.74 -4.46
N GLN A 54 -27.84 6.65 -3.62
CA GLN A 54 -26.98 7.57 -2.87
C GLN A 54 -26.10 6.82 -1.87
N TYR A 55 -26.68 5.87 -1.14
CA TYR A 55 -25.90 5.04 -0.22
C TYR A 55 -24.88 4.17 -0.97
N SER A 56 -25.28 3.57 -2.09
CA SER A 56 -24.39 2.76 -2.92
C SER A 56 -23.20 3.59 -3.42
N SER A 57 -23.43 4.85 -3.80
CA SER A 57 -22.36 5.78 -4.19
C SER A 57 -21.37 6.03 -3.04
N ILE A 58 -21.88 6.27 -1.82
CA ILE A 58 -21.04 6.46 -0.62
C ILE A 58 -20.20 5.22 -0.36
N ILE A 59 -20.80 4.03 -0.41
CA ILE A 59 -20.08 2.76 -0.21
C ILE A 59 -18.99 2.57 -1.28
N ASN A 60 -19.27 2.89 -2.54
CA ASN A 60 -18.27 2.81 -3.60
C ASN A 60 -17.09 3.75 -3.34
N GLN A 61 -17.33 4.99 -2.89
CA GLN A 61 -16.25 5.91 -2.51
C GLN A 61 -15.40 5.37 -1.36
N ILE A 62 -16.02 4.70 -0.37
CA ILE A 62 -15.29 4.06 0.73
C ILE A 62 -14.43 2.90 0.21
N ILE A 63 -14.95 2.09 -0.72
CA ILE A 63 -14.20 0.99 -1.34
C ILE A 63 -12.97 1.53 -2.09
N GLU A 64 -13.16 2.56 -2.91
CA GLU A 64 -12.07 3.18 -3.67
C GLU A 64 -11.04 3.87 -2.76
N LEU A 65 -11.49 4.49 -1.65
CA LEU A 65 -10.61 4.99 -0.61
C LEU A 65 -9.74 3.89 -0.01
N LEU A 66 -10.33 2.76 0.36
CA LEU A 66 -9.61 1.64 0.97
C LEU A 66 -8.65 0.94 -0.01
N ARG A 67 -8.93 1.01 -1.32
CA ARG A 67 -8.01 0.61 -2.40
C ARG A 67 -6.91 1.65 -2.64
N GLY A 68 -7.07 2.86 -2.12
CA GLY A 68 -6.14 3.97 -2.31
C GLY A 68 -6.19 4.62 -3.70
N THR A 69 -7.22 4.34 -4.49
CA THR A 69 -7.45 4.91 -5.83
C THR A 69 -8.11 6.28 -5.76
N ASP A 70 -8.92 6.53 -4.73
CA ASP A 70 -9.61 7.79 -4.51
C ASP A 70 -9.27 8.37 -3.12
N LYS A 71 -9.04 9.68 -3.04
CA LYS A 71 -8.76 10.41 -1.78
C LYS A 71 -9.85 11.42 -1.44
N THR A 72 -10.98 11.40 -2.13
CA THR A 72 -12.09 12.34 -1.94
C THR A 72 -12.52 12.42 -0.48
N ILE A 73 -12.71 11.29 0.19
CA ILE A 73 -13.10 11.24 1.61
C ILE A 73 -12.02 11.86 2.51
N LEU A 74 -10.73 11.64 2.24
CA LEU A 74 -9.64 12.29 2.99
C LEU A 74 -9.65 13.80 2.79
N ASN A 75 -9.91 14.28 1.58
CA ASN A 75 -10.02 15.71 1.28
C ASN A 75 -11.24 16.33 1.99
N MET A 76 -12.36 15.60 2.09
CA MET A 76 -13.53 16.02 2.87
C MET A 76 -13.20 16.14 4.35
N MET A 77 -12.51 15.15 4.94
CA MET A 77 -12.05 15.21 6.33
C MET A 77 -11.11 16.39 6.57
N GLN A 78 -10.19 16.65 5.64
CA GLN A 78 -9.26 17.78 5.69
C GLN A 78 -10.00 19.12 5.64
N SER A 79 -11.02 19.22 4.79
CA SER A 79 -11.86 20.41 4.69
C SER A 79 -12.67 20.64 5.98
N ALA A 80 -13.23 19.57 6.56
CA ALA A 80 -13.93 19.62 7.84
C ALA A 80 -13.00 20.04 8.99
N MET A 81 -11.76 19.52 9.02
CA MET A 81 -10.73 19.92 9.97
C MET A 81 -10.42 21.41 9.88
N ASN A 82 -10.19 21.92 8.67
CA ASN A 82 -9.86 23.32 8.44
C ASN A 82 -11.04 24.23 8.82
N SER A 83 -12.27 23.87 8.44
CA SER A 83 -13.46 24.64 8.81
C SER A 83 -13.71 24.68 10.33
N ALA A 84 -13.42 23.58 11.05
CA ALA A 84 -13.49 23.57 12.51
C ALA A 84 -12.43 24.50 13.13
N ALA A 85 -11.21 24.50 12.60
CA ALA A 85 -10.14 25.39 13.05
C ALA A 85 -10.47 26.87 12.80
N GLU A 86 -11.04 27.21 11.63
CA GLU A 86 -11.52 28.57 11.31
C GLU A 86 -12.60 29.05 12.29
N LYS A 87 -13.43 28.14 12.77
CA LYS A 87 -14.48 28.41 13.78
C LYS A 87 -13.95 28.39 15.23
N LEU A 88 -12.63 28.25 15.42
CA LEU A 88 -11.97 28.11 16.73
C LEU A 88 -12.43 26.87 17.52
N ASP A 89 -12.98 25.87 16.84
CA ASP A 89 -13.36 24.58 17.41
C ASP A 89 -12.18 23.60 17.33
N PHE A 90 -11.21 23.82 18.22
CA PHE A 90 -9.95 23.07 18.22
C PHE A 90 -10.14 21.59 18.59
N GLU A 91 -11.18 21.25 19.34
CA GLU A 91 -11.49 19.85 19.68
C GLU A 91 -11.90 19.07 18.44
N ASN A 92 -12.83 19.60 17.63
CA ASN A 92 -13.22 18.94 16.40
C ASN A 92 -12.10 18.96 15.35
N ALA A 93 -11.31 20.04 15.26
CA ALA A 93 -10.13 20.06 14.40
C ALA A 93 -9.12 18.96 14.80
N ALA A 94 -8.82 18.81 16.09
CA ALA A 94 -7.94 17.74 16.57
C ALA A 94 -8.53 16.35 16.28
N LYS A 95 -9.84 16.17 16.45
CA LYS A 95 -10.55 14.92 16.15
C LYS A 95 -10.39 14.53 14.67
N PHE A 96 -10.64 15.44 13.73
CA PHE A 96 -10.49 15.17 12.29
C PHE A 96 -9.03 14.94 11.90
N ARG A 97 -8.07 15.68 12.47
CA ARG A 97 -6.64 15.43 12.28
C ARG A 97 -6.28 13.99 12.64
N ASP A 98 -6.73 13.52 13.79
CA ASP A 98 -6.44 12.18 14.25
C ASP A 98 -7.13 11.12 13.37
N TYR A 99 -8.35 11.38 12.88
CA TYR A 99 -9.02 10.52 11.90
C TYR A 99 -8.22 10.43 10.58
N ILE A 100 -7.77 11.56 10.04
CA ILE A 100 -6.96 11.60 8.81
C ILE A 100 -5.69 10.77 8.97
N SER A 101 -5.00 10.89 10.11
CA SER A 101 -3.81 10.10 10.41
C SER A 101 -4.12 8.60 10.48
N ALA A 102 -5.23 8.22 11.12
CA ALA A 102 -5.64 6.82 11.25
C ALA A 102 -6.02 6.21 9.90
N VAL A 103 -6.83 6.92 9.09
CA VAL A 103 -7.24 6.48 7.75
C VAL A 103 -6.03 6.38 6.81
N SER A 104 -5.14 7.36 6.82
CA SER A 104 -3.92 7.33 6.00
C SER A 104 -3.03 6.15 6.35
N SER A 105 -2.87 5.83 7.64
CA SER A 105 -2.15 4.65 8.09
C SER A 105 -2.81 3.35 7.63
N LEU A 106 -4.15 3.28 7.69
CA LEU A 106 -4.93 2.12 7.25
C LEU A 106 -4.72 1.85 5.74
N ILE A 107 -4.85 2.87 4.90
CA ILE A 107 -4.69 2.77 3.44
C ILE A 107 -3.25 2.40 3.08
N GLY A 108 -2.25 3.01 3.74
CA GLY A 108 -0.85 2.67 3.54
C GLY A 108 -0.56 1.20 3.80
N LYS A 109 -1.09 0.65 4.91
CA LYS A 109 -0.93 -0.77 5.26
C LYS A 109 -1.67 -1.70 4.30
N ALA A 110 -2.88 -1.35 3.86
CA ALA A 110 -3.61 -2.15 2.88
C ALA A 110 -2.81 -2.30 1.57
N LYS A 111 -2.21 -1.21 1.10
CA LYS A 111 -1.34 -1.21 -0.09
C LYS A 111 -0.08 -2.07 0.09
N VAL A 112 0.52 -2.02 1.27
CA VAL A 112 1.68 -2.87 1.63
C VAL A 112 1.30 -4.35 1.62
N VAL A 113 0.17 -4.70 2.23
CA VAL A 113 -0.34 -6.09 2.27
C VAL A 113 -0.67 -6.61 0.88
N GLU A 114 -1.32 -5.79 0.04
CA GLU A 114 -1.61 -6.16 -1.34
C GLU A 114 -0.34 -6.36 -2.16
N TYR A 115 0.66 -5.48 -1.98
CA TYR A 115 1.95 -5.61 -2.63
C TYR A 115 2.65 -6.95 -2.32
N THR A 116 2.56 -7.41 -1.08
CA THR A 116 3.19 -8.65 -0.60
C THR A 116 2.39 -9.91 -0.95
N ARG A 117 1.05 -9.84 -0.93
CA ARG A 117 0.18 -11.00 -1.20
C ARG A 117 0.41 -11.59 -2.60
N GLU A 118 0.86 -10.79 -3.55
CA GLU A 118 1.08 -11.24 -4.94
C GLU A 118 2.35 -12.09 -5.15
N ASN A 119 3.09 -12.49 -4.09
CA ASN A 119 4.28 -13.37 -4.19
C ASN A 119 5.24 -12.93 -5.31
N LYS A 120 5.39 -11.61 -5.47
CA LYS A 120 6.14 -10.99 -6.54
C LYS A 120 7.61 -11.33 -6.42
N ASN A 121 8.25 -11.66 -7.54
CA ASN A 121 9.70 -11.69 -7.61
C ASN A 121 10.16 -10.28 -7.97
N ILE A 122 10.92 -9.64 -7.09
CA ILE A 122 11.38 -8.26 -7.25
C ILE A 122 12.90 -8.29 -7.26
N VAL A 123 13.49 -7.63 -8.25
CA VAL A 123 14.93 -7.39 -8.32
C VAL A 123 15.16 -5.92 -8.10
N VAL A 124 16.00 -5.60 -7.13
CA VAL A 124 16.37 -4.22 -6.80
C VAL A 124 17.85 -4.04 -7.06
N LEU A 125 18.21 -2.94 -7.69
CA LEU A 125 19.57 -2.50 -7.93
C LEU A 125 19.72 -1.09 -7.38
N GLU A 126 20.63 -0.92 -6.43
CA GLU A 126 20.95 0.34 -5.80
C GLU A 126 22.41 0.70 -6.05
N ARG A 127 22.65 1.93 -6.51
CA ARG A 127 24.00 2.50 -6.60
C ARG A 127 24.34 3.24 -5.29
N LEU A 128 25.27 2.69 -4.52
CA LEU A 128 25.68 3.25 -3.23
C LEU A 128 26.67 4.41 -3.41
N ASP A 129 27.59 4.27 -4.36
CA ASP A 129 28.57 5.29 -4.74
C ASP A 129 28.98 5.09 -6.22
N ASP A 130 29.87 5.94 -6.74
CA ASP A 130 30.31 5.83 -8.14
C ASP A 130 30.95 4.48 -8.47
N SER A 131 31.43 3.79 -7.44
CA SER A 131 32.13 2.53 -7.46
C SER A 131 31.40 1.38 -6.76
N SER A 132 30.16 1.50 -6.32
CA SER A 132 29.52 0.43 -5.54
C SER A 132 28.10 0.20 -5.98
N LEU A 133 27.83 -1.03 -6.37
CA LEU A 133 26.50 -1.51 -6.69
C LEU A 133 26.08 -2.54 -5.65
N LYS A 134 24.83 -2.45 -5.21
CA LYS A 134 24.20 -3.45 -4.37
C LYS A 134 22.93 -3.90 -5.03
N PHE A 135 22.67 -5.20 -5.07
CA PHE A 135 21.40 -5.70 -5.56
C PHE A 135 20.75 -6.64 -4.56
N PHE A 136 19.43 -6.68 -4.61
CA PHE A 136 18.59 -7.50 -3.76
C PHE A 136 17.64 -8.33 -4.62
N LEU A 137 17.44 -9.59 -4.25
CA LEU A 137 16.39 -10.45 -4.79
C LEU A 137 15.36 -10.65 -3.69
N ILE A 138 14.13 -10.22 -3.94
CA ILE A 138 13.03 -10.25 -2.97
C ILE A 138 11.90 -11.10 -3.56
N LYS A 139 11.33 -12.00 -2.74
CA LYS A 139 10.15 -12.79 -3.11
C LYS A 139 9.06 -12.56 -2.07
N GLY A 140 7.96 -11.93 -2.48
CA GLY A 140 6.93 -11.46 -1.56
C GLY A 140 7.51 -10.42 -0.59
N ASN A 141 7.57 -10.76 0.70
CA ASN A 141 8.15 -9.95 1.77
C ASN A 141 9.56 -10.39 2.21
N LYS A 142 10.15 -11.44 1.61
CA LYS A 142 11.44 -11.97 2.05
C LYS A 142 12.56 -11.58 1.09
N VAL A 143 13.65 -11.05 1.65
CA VAL A 143 14.91 -10.87 0.93
C VAL A 143 15.61 -12.23 0.83
N LEU A 144 15.63 -12.80 -0.38
CA LEU A 144 16.31 -14.08 -0.64
C LEU A 144 17.81 -13.91 -0.84
N TYR A 145 18.22 -12.77 -1.36
CA TYR A 145 19.60 -12.50 -1.73
C TYR A 145 19.95 -11.02 -1.59
N SER A 146 21.17 -10.75 -1.13
CA SER A 146 21.74 -9.40 -1.06
C SER A 146 23.24 -9.51 -1.27
N GLU A 147 23.77 -8.89 -2.32
CA GLU A 147 25.22 -8.85 -2.57
C GLU A 147 25.65 -7.42 -2.87
N LYS A 148 26.80 -7.05 -2.28
CA LYS A 148 27.47 -5.77 -2.54
C LYS A 148 28.71 -6.02 -3.39
N HIS A 149 28.85 -5.19 -4.40
CA HIS A 149 29.89 -5.23 -5.39
C HIS A 149 30.64 -3.88 -5.37
N ALA A 150 31.91 -3.90 -4.91
CA ALA A 150 32.83 -2.75 -4.95
C ALA A 150 33.64 -2.69 -6.26
N ALA A 151 33.77 -1.52 -6.87
CA ALA A 151 34.28 -1.30 -8.21
C ALA A 151 35.78 -1.05 -8.14
N GLY A 152 36.52 -2.16 -8.11
CA GLY A 152 37.86 -2.16 -8.64
C GLY A 152 37.88 -2.43 -10.15
N ASP A 153 36.94 -3.24 -10.67
CA ASP A 153 37.01 -3.71 -12.06
C ASP A 153 35.68 -4.37 -12.53
N TYR A 154 34.62 -3.57 -12.75
CA TYR A 154 33.35 -4.14 -13.22
C TYR A 154 33.31 -4.28 -14.74
N ASP A 155 33.37 -5.52 -15.19
CA ASP A 155 32.69 -5.91 -16.42
C ASP A 155 31.19 -6.00 -16.11
N ILE A 156 30.43 -5.00 -16.56
CA ILE A 156 28.97 -4.94 -16.42
C ILE A 156 28.32 -6.24 -16.89
N GLU A 157 28.88 -6.90 -17.91
CA GLU A 157 28.37 -8.17 -18.41
C GLU A 157 28.54 -9.32 -17.42
N LYS A 158 29.65 -9.35 -16.65
CA LYS A 158 29.80 -10.35 -15.58
C LYS A 158 28.77 -10.17 -14.48
N VAL A 159 28.49 -8.93 -14.08
CA VAL A 159 27.47 -8.63 -13.05
C VAL A 159 26.08 -9.03 -13.55
N LYS A 160 25.75 -8.74 -14.82
CA LYS A 160 24.49 -9.19 -15.43
C LYS A 160 24.37 -10.71 -15.44
N GLN A 161 25.45 -11.44 -15.73
CA GLN A 161 25.45 -12.90 -15.69
C GLN A 161 25.24 -13.46 -14.27
N ILE A 162 25.94 -12.91 -13.28
CA ILE A 162 25.77 -13.27 -11.85
C ILE A 162 24.32 -13.00 -11.41
N LEU A 163 23.78 -11.83 -11.79
CA LEU A 163 22.41 -11.47 -11.47
C LEU A 163 21.42 -12.45 -12.13
N LYS A 164 21.61 -12.80 -13.41
CA LYS A 164 20.76 -13.74 -14.14
C LYS A 164 20.79 -15.14 -13.51
N SER A 165 21.96 -15.66 -13.17
CA SER A 165 22.06 -16.97 -12.50
C SER A 165 21.36 -16.94 -11.15
N ASN A 166 21.59 -15.90 -10.34
CA ASN A 166 20.98 -15.78 -9.02
C ASN A 166 19.45 -15.62 -9.09
N ILE A 167 18.92 -14.89 -10.07
CA ILE A 167 17.47 -14.77 -10.32
C ILE A 167 16.87 -16.15 -10.59
N LEU A 168 17.47 -16.93 -11.52
CA LEU A 168 16.97 -18.25 -11.87
C LEU A 168 17.06 -19.21 -10.68
N THR A 169 18.15 -19.21 -9.93
CA THR A 169 18.29 -20.07 -8.75
C THR A 169 17.32 -19.68 -7.63
N CYS A 170 17.21 -18.39 -7.31
CA CYS A 170 16.41 -17.91 -6.17
C CYS A 170 14.90 -17.94 -6.44
N PHE A 171 14.47 -17.66 -7.68
CA PHE A 171 13.04 -17.58 -7.98
C PHE A 171 12.44 -18.88 -8.53
N SER A 172 13.21 -19.72 -9.23
CA SER A 172 12.75 -21.03 -9.74
C SER A 172 12.72 -22.13 -8.67
N GLY A 173 13.40 -21.93 -7.53
CA GLY A 173 13.23 -22.72 -6.32
C GLY A 173 11.82 -22.55 -5.76
N GLY A 174 10.93 -23.46 -6.15
CA GLY A 174 9.53 -23.47 -5.73
C GLY A 174 9.41 -23.64 -4.22
N ASN A 175 8.85 -22.64 -3.55
CA ASN A 175 7.84 -22.94 -2.55
C ASN A 175 6.53 -22.39 -3.11
N ALA A 176 5.76 -23.32 -3.67
CA ALA A 176 4.44 -23.08 -4.22
C ALA A 176 3.52 -22.58 -3.11
N ALA A 177 2.93 -21.41 -3.35
CA ALA A 177 1.60 -21.03 -2.88
C ALA A 177 1.15 -21.64 -1.53
N ALA A 178 1.90 -21.39 -0.46
CA ALA A 178 1.27 -21.35 0.85
C ALA A 178 0.50 -20.03 0.87
N SER A 179 -0.82 -20.09 0.99
CA SER A 179 -1.64 -18.95 1.38
C SER A 179 -0.97 -18.31 2.59
N ILE A 180 -0.27 -17.19 2.36
CA ILE A 180 0.46 -16.51 3.42
C ILE A 180 -0.61 -15.91 4.33
N GLU A 181 -0.88 -16.57 5.45
CA GLU A 181 -1.52 -15.90 6.58
C GLU A 181 -0.61 -14.74 6.96
N VAL A 182 -0.99 -13.54 6.52
CA VAL A 182 -0.20 -12.33 6.74
C VAL A 182 -0.16 -12.05 8.25
N GLY A 183 0.96 -12.40 8.88
CA GLY A 183 1.27 -12.09 10.27
C GLY A 183 1.62 -10.62 10.46
N SER A 184 1.73 -10.17 11.70
CA SER A 184 2.20 -8.80 11.99
C SER A 184 3.65 -8.58 11.57
N GLU A 185 4.51 -9.58 11.74
CA GLU A 185 5.91 -9.54 11.29
C GLU A 185 6.00 -9.42 9.76
N ASP A 186 5.14 -10.15 9.03
CA ASP A 186 5.10 -10.06 7.56
C ASP A 186 4.76 -8.65 7.07
N ILE A 187 3.93 -7.90 7.82
CA ILE A 187 3.51 -6.54 7.46
C ILE A 187 4.65 -5.54 7.65
N ASP A 188 5.42 -5.68 8.73
CA ASP A 188 6.52 -4.78 9.01
C ASP A 188 7.64 -4.96 7.97
N GLU A 189 8.00 -6.20 7.62
CA GLU A 189 8.93 -6.51 6.53
C GLU A 189 8.43 -5.94 5.19
N SER A 190 7.14 -6.14 4.90
CA SER A 190 6.50 -5.61 3.70
C SER A 190 6.54 -4.09 3.67
N GLN A 191 6.36 -3.42 4.81
CA GLN A 191 6.37 -1.97 4.91
C GLN A 191 7.78 -1.42 4.69
N ILE A 192 8.81 -2.10 5.20
CA ILE A 192 10.21 -1.75 4.96
C ILE A 192 10.51 -1.85 3.46
N ILE A 193 10.19 -2.98 2.84
CA ILE A 193 10.40 -3.19 1.39
C ILE A 193 9.62 -2.15 0.58
N TYR A 194 8.34 -1.95 0.86
CA TYR A 194 7.51 -0.98 0.16
C TYR A 194 8.06 0.44 0.26
N SER A 195 8.49 0.85 1.46
CA SER A 195 9.06 2.17 1.70
C SER A 195 10.39 2.35 0.97
N TYR A 196 11.23 1.30 0.96
CA TYR A 196 12.51 1.31 0.27
C TYR A 196 12.33 1.43 -1.26
N LEU A 197 11.41 0.66 -1.85
CA LEU A 197 11.13 0.67 -3.29
C LEU A 197 10.47 1.96 -3.79
N ASN A 198 9.69 2.64 -2.93
CA ASN A 198 9.03 3.91 -3.27
C ASN A 198 9.78 5.14 -2.74
N SER A 199 10.89 4.96 -2.03
CA SER A 199 11.73 6.08 -1.60
C SER A 199 12.25 6.79 -2.85
N LYS A 200 12.13 8.12 -2.88
CA LYS A 200 12.56 8.95 -4.03
C LYS A 200 14.09 9.08 -4.15
N SER A 201 14.86 8.17 -3.55
CA SER A 201 16.31 8.14 -3.76
C SER A 201 16.58 7.72 -5.19
N SER A 202 17.15 8.63 -5.98
CA SER A 202 17.48 8.51 -7.41
C SER A 202 18.34 7.29 -7.75
N SER A 203 18.92 6.63 -6.74
CA SER A 203 19.82 5.49 -6.89
C SER A 203 19.15 4.12 -6.82
N CYS A 204 17.89 4.01 -6.35
CA CYS A 204 17.19 2.73 -6.17
C CYS A 204 16.29 2.42 -7.37
N ARG A 205 16.62 1.37 -8.12
CA ARG A 205 15.85 0.89 -9.26
C ARG A 205 15.34 -0.51 -8.99
N HIS A 206 14.09 -0.79 -9.35
CA HIS A 206 13.54 -2.13 -9.18
C HIS A 206 12.73 -2.57 -10.39
N VAL A 207 12.65 -3.88 -10.59
CA VAL A 207 11.81 -4.52 -11.60
C VAL A 207 11.11 -5.72 -10.99
N ILE A 208 9.83 -5.88 -11.33
CA ILE A 208 9.04 -7.06 -10.97
C ILE A 208 9.18 -8.08 -12.10
N ILE A 209 9.61 -9.29 -11.77
CA ILE A 209 9.78 -10.41 -12.71
C ILE A 209 8.59 -11.37 -12.54
N PRO A 210 7.65 -11.41 -13.51
CA PRO A 210 6.61 -12.42 -13.54
C PRO A 210 7.20 -13.83 -13.54
N GLY A 211 6.58 -14.77 -12.82
CA GLY A 211 7.05 -16.17 -12.77
C GLY A 211 7.25 -16.81 -14.16
N ARG A 212 6.37 -16.49 -15.12
CA ARG A 212 6.47 -16.90 -16.53
C ARG A 212 7.75 -16.46 -17.27
N TRP A 213 8.52 -15.51 -16.74
CA TRP A 213 9.80 -15.10 -17.34
C TRP A 213 10.97 -15.97 -16.90
N LEU A 214 10.76 -16.82 -15.89
CA LEU A 214 11.75 -17.77 -15.40
C LEU A 214 11.81 -19.05 -16.25
N ASP A 215 10.82 -19.26 -17.11
CA ASP A 215 10.79 -20.37 -18.05
C ASP A 215 11.84 -20.18 -19.16
N ALA A 216 12.49 -21.28 -19.57
CA ALA A 216 13.56 -21.27 -20.56
C ALA A 216 13.17 -20.64 -21.92
N SER A 217 11.87 -20.60 -22.24
CA SER A 217 11.31 -20.00 -23.45
C SER A 217 11.26 -18.45 -23.41
N CYS A 218 11.39 -17.83 -22.24
CA CYS A 218 11.25 -16.38 -22.04
C CYS A 218 12.56 -15.66 -21.68
N GLY A 219 13.72 -16.30 -21.87
CA GLY A 219 15.03 -15.75 -21.48
C GLY A 219 15.31 -14.32 -21.98
N TYR A 220 14.88 -13.99 -23.20
CA TYR A 220 15.07 -12.64 -23.76
C TYR A 220 14.33 -11.53 -22.99
N LYS A 221 13.18 -11.84 -22.37
CA LYS A 221 12.41 -10.86 -21.57
C LYS A 221 13.13 -10.56 -20.26
N LEU A 222 13.71 -11.60 -19.66
CA LEU A 222 14.54 -11.47 -18.47
C LEU A 222 15.79 -10.66 -18.77
N ASP A 223 16.48 -10.95 -19.87
CA ASP A 223 17.68 -10.22 -20.29
C ASP A 223 17.37 -8.73 -20.55
N ASN A 224 16.24 -8.42 -21.20
CA ASN A 224 15.82 -7.03 -21.42
C ASN A 224 15.48 -6.32 -20.10
N ALA A 225 14.80 -6.99 -19.17
CA ALA A 225 14.50 -6.45 -17.85
C ALA A 225 15.77 -6.14 -17.03
N ILE A 226 16.74 -7.05 -17.06
CA ILE A 226 18.05 -6.84 -16.43
C ILE A 226 18.77 -5.66 -17.08
N ASN A 227 18.84 -5.61 -18.41
CA ASN A 227 19.49 -4.51 -19.12
C ASN A 227 18.90 -3.15 -18.74
N ARG A 228 17.57 -3.04 -18.60
CA ARG A 228 16.89 -1.81 -18.17
C ARG A 228 17.28 -1.34 -16.77
N LEU A 229 17.63 -2.25 -15.84
CA LEU A 229 18.10 -1.86 -14.51
C LEU A 229 19.45 -1.12 -14.58
N PHE A 230 20.32 -1.54 -15.50
CA PHE A 230 21.67 -0.97 -15.68
C PHE A 230 21.72 0.23 -16.62
N LEU A 231 20.69 0.45 -17.45
CA LEU A 231 20.62 1.62 -18.34
C LEU A 231 20.34 2.88 -17.51
N THR A 232 21.34 3.73 -17.31
CA THR A 232 21.15 5.14 -16.93
C THR A 232 20.31 5.79 -18.02
N GLU A 233 19.00 5.96 -17.82
CA GLU A 233 18.29 7.07 -18.46
C GLU A 233 18.95 8.36 -17.97
N SER A 234 19.93 8.82 -18.74
CA SER A 234 20.32 10.21 -18.81
C SER A 234 19.21 10.92 -19.58
N ILE A 235 18.18 11.40 -18.87
CA ILE A 235 17.40 12.58 -19.24
C ILE A 235 17.03 13.32 -17.96
#